data_AF-A0A0S8JPY2-F1
#
_entry.id   AF-A0A0S8JPY2-F1
#
_cell.length_a   1.000
_cell.length_b   1.000
_cell.length_c   1.000
_cell.angle_alpha   90.00
_cell.angle_beta   90.00
_cell.angle_gamma   90.00
#
_symmetry.space_group_name_H-M   'P 1'
#
loop_
_entity.id
_entity.type
_entity.pdbx_description
1 polymer ?
#
loop_
_entity_poly.entity_id
_entity_poly.type
_entity_poly.pdbx_seq_one_letter_code
_entity_poly.pdbx_strand_id
1 'polypeptide(L)'
;MIRYQIVGLMSVLLASAILIPDTGAQPIILWDFNTSGGVYSAIPVNDVDGDLVPDVVAAIYYSDPEPNLYCVSGTDGALIWASSDCQGTWGNQALAAIEDVTGDEIDDVILGTPGGIAPGSSVFLKDGADGTTVWTWCTYTQGPNWGWLHEVAPYPDVDGDELPEVAAAAGGNSSDRSGTVFLFDGESGDTIWTWRVPLDGAWSLAVIADINGDDADDIIVGAGGNSLDNRVWALDGPSGSSIWQRDLEASVSDVAIIEDINGDEIEDVVAGGWADYVACLDGTNGLVLWTRDIGTIIMELSIIRDVTGNGIDDVIVGSWSSSVYCLEGESGEIIWSVWVGSDNWSVDALSDVNGDGVDDVAVGSLNGYRAVCLSGVDGAEIWSYPTTERVYDVSSAPDLNGDHLPDILVGLQDHGYAPTHLLAFDGDALPTPEITLLLAPDQRQLLPGETLSYRATVYNNTQTQLSAWYVAEVELPNGNPYGPVVGPVNFVLEPGQMKSRTLSHTVPPTPPLGDYAYKAKVGNPPNTVIDERSFPFSVVLEGE
;
A
#
# COMPACT_ATOMS: atom_id res chain seq x y z
N MET A 1 22.87 -37.06 -5.13
CA MET A 1 23.29 -37.25 -3.73
C MET A 1 24.53 -36.40 -3.47
N ILE A 2 24.35 -35.09 -3.32
CA ILE A 2 25.35 -34.15 -2.77
C ILE A 2 24.52 -33.16 -1.93
N ARG A 3 24.77 -33.13 -0.62
CA ARG A 3 24.07 -32.32 0.38
C ARG A 3 24.68 -30.92 0.41
N TYR A 4 23.83 -29.89 0.40
CA TYR A 4 24.22 -28.53 0.75
C TYR A 4 24.53 -28.45 2.26
N GLN A 5 25.73 -28.02 2.60
CA GLN A 5 26.09 -27.51 3.93
C GLN A 5 26.21 -25.99 3.78
N ILE A 6 25.24 -25.26 4.31
CA ILE A 6 25.42 -23.85 4.66
C ILE A 6 26.06 -23.88 6.06
N VAL A 7 27.37 -23.61 6.12
CA VAL A 7 28.08 -23.38 7.39
C VAL A 7 27.99 -21.89 7.67
N GLY A 8 27.27 -21.54 8.73
CA GLY A 8 27.20 -20.20 9.27
C GLY A 8 28.57 -19.64 9.62
N LEU A 9 28.79 -18.41 9.18
CA LEU A 9 29.72 -17.47 9.79
C LEU A 9 28.87 -16.39 10.44
N MET A 10 28.41 -16.67 11.66
CA MET A 10 27.99 -15.66 12.62
C MET A 10 29.24 -14.83 12.97
N SER A 11 29.48 -13.75 12.23
CA SER A 11 30.20 -12.62 12.80
C SER A 11 29.22 -11.91 13.73
N VAL A 12 29.38 -12.14 15.04
CA VAL A 12 28.81 -11.26 16.08
C VAL A 12 29.55 -9.94 15.98
N LEU A 13 29.14 -9.10 15.05
CA LEU A 13 29.27 -7.66 15.21
C LEU A 13 28.21 -7.32 16.26
N LEU A 14 28.64 -6.90 17.45
CA LEU A 14 27.80 -6.05 18.27
C LEU A 14 27.50 -4.82 17.39
N ALA A 15 26.34 -4.82 16.74
CA ALA A 15 25.74 -3.60 16.27
C ALA A 15 25.66 -2.72 17.52
N SER A 16 26.50 -1.69 17.54
CA SER A 16 26.17 -0.53 18.36
C SER A 16 24.90 -0.06 17.70
N ALA A 17 23.74 -0.35 18.30
CA ALA A 17 22.50 0.28 17.88
C ALA A 17 22.80 1.78 17.92
N ILE A 18 22.97 2.37 16.74
CA ILE A 18 22.84 3.81 16.61
C ILE A 18 21.39 4.01 16.99
N LEU A 19 21.17 4.41 18.25
CA LEU A 19 19.88 4.94 18.69
C LEU A 19 19.59 6.07 17.72
N ILE A 20 18.70 5.81 16.77
CA ILE A 20 18.07 6.87 15.99
C ILE A 20 17.40 7.74 17.06
N PRO A 21 17.73 9.03 17.16
CA PRO A 21 16.95 9.90 18.02
C PRO A 21 15.52 9.85 17.49
N ASP A 22 14.58 9.48 18.37
CA ASP A 22 13.15 9.53 18.10
C ASP A 22 12.80 11.01 17.84
N THR A 23 12.75 11.38 16.56
CA THR A 23 12.50 12.77 16.13
C THR A 23 11.05 13.00 15.74
N GLY A 24 10.32 11.94 15.37
CA GLY A 24 8.88 11.97 15.14
C GLY A 24 8.07 12.03 16.44
N ALA A 25 6.79 12.36 16.29
CA ALA A 25 5.83 12.25 17.38
C ALA A 25 5.60 10.77 17.74
N GLN A 26 5.14 10.51 18.97
CA GLN A 26 4.71 9.16 19.33
C GLN A 26 3.37 8.89 18.66
N PRO A 27 3.21 7.80 17.91
CA PRO A 27 1.96 7.49 17.26
C PRO A 27 0.89 7.09 18.28
N ILE A 28 -0.35 7.13 17.83
CA ILE A 28 -1.49 6.65 18.59
C ILE A 28 -1.75 5.21 18.16
N ILE A 29 -1.63 4.28 19.12
CA ILE A 29 -2.07 2.90 18.91
C ILE A 29 -3.57 2.88 19.15
N LEU A 30 -4.33 2.47 18.14
CA LEU A 30 -5.77 2.31 18.23
C LEU A 30 -6.09 1.04 19.03
N TRP A 31 -5.49 -0.07 18.61
CA TRP A 31 -5.59 -1.36 19.27
C TRP A 31 -4.43 -2.27 18.88
N ASP A 32 -4.31 -3.36 19.64
CA ASP A 32 -3.31 -4.39 19.43
C ASP A 32 -3.95 -5.78 19.56
N PHE A 33 -3.55 -6.71 18.70
CA PHE A 33 -4.12 -8.06 18.67
C PHE A 33 -3.04 -9.14 18.71
N ASN A 34 -3.34 -10.21 19.46
CA ASN A 34 -2.45 -11.34 19.62
C ASN A 34 -3.00 -12.57 18.88
N THR A 35 -2.33 -12.93 17.80
CA THR A 35 -2.53 -14.18 17.06
C THR A 35 -1.71 -15.32 17.69
N SER A 36 -1.85 -16.53 17.17
CA SER A 36 -1.05 -17.70 17.57
C SER A 36 0.40 -17.69 17.07
N GLY A 37 0.76 -16.77 16.18
CA GLY A 37 2.09 -16.62 15.59
C GLY A 37 2.20 -15.36 14.72
N GLY A 38 3.33 -15.15 14.07
CA GLY A 38 3.64 -13.86 13.42
C GLY A 38 2.70 -13.53 12.27
N VAL A 39 2.21 -12.29 12.18
CA VAL A 39 1.38 -11.81 11.07
C VAL A 39 2.27 -11.40 9.92
N TYR A 40 1.99 -11.95 8.73
CA TYR A 40 2.77 -11.73 7.51
C TYR A 40 2.00 -10.97 6.44
N SER A 41 0.69 -10.87 6.57
CA SER A 41 -0.17 -10.10 5.70
C SER A 41 -1.44 -9.72 6.46
N ALA A 42 -1.85 -8.47 6.38
CA ALA A 42 -3.10 -7.96 6.91
C ALA A 42 -3.75 -7.04 5.87
N ILE A 43 -5.07 -7.14 5.74
CA ILE A 43 -5.85 -6.36 4.80
C ILE A 43 -7.11 -5.82 5.50
N PRO A 44 -7.59 -4.63 5.10
CA PRO A 44 -8.93 -4.20 5.47
C PRO A 44 -10.00 -4.97 4.69
N VAL A 45 -11.16 -5.14 5.30
CA VAL A 45 -12.41 -5.62 4.69
C VAL A 45 -13.56 -4.71 5.12
N ASN A 46 -14.70 -4.80 4.46
CA ASN A 46 -15.90 -4.07 4.88
C ASN A 46 -16.34 -4.44 6.30
N ASP A 47 -17.18 -3.61 6.92
CA ASP A 47 -17.72 -3.78 8.28
C ASP A 47 -18.44 -5.13 8.45
N VAL A 48 -17.82 -6.07 9.16
CA VAL A 48 -18.30 -7.44 9.37
C VAL A 48 -19.19 -7.53 10.61
N ASP A 49 -18.88 -6.77 11.67
CA ASP A 49 -19.62 -6.84 12.95
C ASP A 49 -20.79 -5.84 13.10
N GLY A 50 -20.94 -4.94 12.13
CA GLY A 50 -22.04 -3.99 12.00
C GLY A 50 -21.86 -2.73 12.83
N ASP A 51 -20.63 -2.37 13.21
CA ASP A 51 -20.31 -1.18 14.00
C ASP A 51 -20.05 0.10 13.17
N LEU A 52 -20.11 -0.03 11.83
CA LEU A 52 -19.86 0.98 10.80
C LEU A 52 -18.40 1.35 10.59
N VAL A 53 -17.47 0.57 11.12
CA VAL A 53 -16.03 0.68 10.89
C VAL A 53 -15.55 -0.54 10.09
N PRO A 54 -14.74 -0.36 9.04
CA PRO A 54 -14.14 -1.48 8.31
C PRO A 54 -13.32 -2.39 9.23
N ASP A 55 -13.37 -3.70 9.01
CA ASP A 55 -12.67 -4.68 9.84
C ASP A 55 -11.36 -5.14 9.19
N VAL A 56 -10.58 -5.95 9.92
CA VAL A 56 -9.24 -6.35 9.47
C VAL A 56 -9.11 -7.86 9.45
N VAL A 57 -8.67 -8.39 8.31
CA VAL A 57 -8.30 -9.79 8.17
C VAL A 57 -6.78 -9.94 8.14
N ALA A 58 -6.25 -10.82 8.98
CA ALA A 58 -4.81 -11.05 9.11
C ALA A 58 -4.45 -12.52 8.98
N ALA A 59 -3.46 -12.81 8.13
CA ALA A 59 -2.88 -14.13 7.95
C ALA A 59 -1.52 -14.24 8.64
N ILE A 60 -1.32 -15.35 9.35
CA ILE A 60 -0.05 -15.61 10.04
C ILE A 60 0.93 -16.41 9.18
N TYR A 61 2.14 -16.60 9.67
CA TYR A 61 3.12 -17.48 9.05
C TYR A 61 2.64 -18.93 8.95
N TYR A 62 2.80 -19.55 7.77
CA TYR A 62 2.26 -20.87 7.46
C TYR A 62 2.66 -22.03 8.39
N SER A 63 3.78 -21.91 9.10
CA SER A 63 4.25 -22.95 10.02
C SER A 63 3.90 -22.71 11.48
N ASP A 64 3.27 -21.58 11.78
CA ASP A 64 2.87 -21.24 13.13
C ASP A 64 1.58 -21.98 13.53
N PRO A 65 1.33 -22.17 14.84
CA PRO A 65 0.17 -22.91 15.30
C PRO A 65 -1.15 -22.29 14.83
N GLU A 66 -2.15 -23.11 14.55
CA GLU A 66 -3.52 -22.64 14.28
C GLU A 66 -4.13 -21.87 15.47
N PRO A 67 -5.12 -20.98 15.23
CA PRO A 67 -5.70 -20.57 13.93
C PRO A 67 -4.72 -19.87 12.98
N ASN A 68 -4.98 -19.88 11.67
CA ASN A 68 -4.06 -19.31 10.67
C ASN A 68 -4.56 -18.02 10.00
N LEU A 69 -5.85 -17.74 10.10
CA LEU A 69 -6.49 -16.53 9.60
C LEU A 69 -7.41 -15.98 10.69
N TYR A 70 -7.44 -14.66 10.84
CA TYR A 70 -8.19 -13.96 11.87
C TYR A 70 -8.92 -12.78 11.25
N CYS A 71 -10.15 -12.53 11.65
CA CYS A 71 -10.84 -11.25 11.45
C CYS A 71 -11.05 -10.57 12.79
N VAL A 72 -10.64 -9.31 12.90
CA VAL A 72 -10.76 -8.50 14.10
C VAL A 72 -11.47 -7.20 13.78
N SER A 73 -12.21 -6.68 14.78
CA SER A 73 -12.92 -5.42 14.66
C SER A 73 -11.94 -4.28 14.40
N GLY A 74 -12.21 -3.46 13.40
CA GLY A 74 -11.43 -2.25 13.12
C GLY A 74 -11.52 -1.22 14.25
N THR A 75 -12.61 -1.20 15.01
CA THR A 75 -12.80 -0.23 16.10
C THR A 75 -11.90 -0.50 17.30
N ASP A 76 -11.76 -1.76 17.72
CA ASP A 76 -11.11 -2.10 19.00
C ASP A 76 -10.22 -3.36 18.99
N GLY A 77 -10.05 -3.99 17.82
CA GLY A 77 -9.26 -5.21 17.66
C GLY A 77 -9.93 -6.46 18.29
N ALA A 78 -11.22 -6.41 18.64
CA ALA A 78 -11.92 -7.59 19.14
C ALA A 78 -12.01 -8.69 18.09
N LEU A 79 -11.79 -9.94 18.50
CA LEU A 79 -11.92 -11.08 17.59
C LEU A 79 -13.37 -11.25 17.11
N ILE A 80 -13.58 -11.22 15.80
CA ILE A 80 -14.86 -11.51 15.14
C ILE A 80 -14.93 -13.01 14.80
N TRP A 81 -14.01 -13.48 13.95
CA TRP A 81 -13.87 -14.90 13.62
C TRP A 81 -12.40 -15.30 13.43
N ALA A 82 -12.13 -16.62 13.51
CA ALA A 82 -10.81 -17.18 13.21
C ALA A 82 -10.96 -18.51 12.48
N SER A 83 -10.08 -18.75 11.50
CA SER A 83 -10.12 -19.92 10.62
C SER A 83 -8.90 -20.82 10.83
N SER A 84 -9.11 -22.15 10.82
CA SER A 84 -8.07 -23.17 11.05
C SER A 84 -8.09 -24.30 10.02
N ASP A 85 -8.92 -24.17 8.98
CA ASP A 85 -9.01 -25.13 7.86
C ASP A 85 -8.15 -24.70 6.65
N CYS A 86 -7.36 -23.63 6.81
CA CYS A 86 -6.34 -23.16 5.89
C CYS A 86 -4.96 -23.16 6.57
N GLN A 87 -3.88 -23.04 5.78
CA GLN A 87 -2.56 -22.71 6.33
C GLN A 87 -2.36 -21.19 6.30
N GLY A 88 -1.36 -20.69 7.02
CA GLY A 88 -0.91 -19.29 6.91
C GLY A 88 -0.17 -18.99 5.60
N THR A 89 0.35 -17.77 5.47
CA THR A 89 1.07 -17.28 4.28
C THR A 89 2.59 -17.37 4.45
N TRP A 90 3.33 -17.11 3.37
CA TRP A 90 4.78 -16.93 3.39
C TRP A 90 5.23 -15.47 3.22
N GLY A 91 4.48 -14.67 2.46
CA GLY A 91 4.73 -13.26 2.20
C GLY A 91 3.49 -12.41 2.43
N ASN A 92 3.64 -11.10 2.21
CA ASN A 92 2.63 -10.08 2.44
C ASN A 92 1.63 -9.89 1.29
N GLN A 93 1.95 -10.39 0.09
CA GLN A 93 1.08 -10.30 -1.10
C GLN A 93 0.13 -11.51 -1.27
N ALA A 94 0.13 -12.45 -0.32
CA ALA A 94 -0.61 -13.71 -0.45
C ALA A 94 -2.01 -13.68 0.18
N LEU A 95 -2.55 -12.50 0.47
CA LEU A 95 -3.88 -12.26 1.03
C LEU A 95 -4.48 -11.04 0.34
N ALA A 96 -5.72 -11.13 -0.12
CA ALA A 96 -6.42 -10.02 -0.77
C ALA A 96 -7.92 -10.07 -0.47
N ALA A 97 -8.56 -8.91 -0.41
CA ALA A 97 -10.02 -8.81 -0.42
C ALA A 97 -10.53 -8.98 -1.86
N ILE A 98 -11.73 -9.50 -2.00
CA ILE A 98 -12.46 -9.61 -3.26
C ILE A 98 -13.92 -9.20 -2.98
N GLU A 99 -14.59 -8.59 -3.97
CA GLU A 99 -16.01 -8.23 -3.84
C GLU A 99 -16.83 -9.45 -3.40
N ASP A 100 -17.88 -9.20 -2.61
CA ASP A 100 -18.82 -10.21 -2.10
C ASP A 100 -19.25 -11.25 -3.16
N VAL A 101 -18.62 -12.43 -3.13
CA VAL A 101 -18.92 -13.57 -4.01
C VAL A 101 -20.04 -14.43 -3.40
N THR A 102 -20.16 -14.44 -2.07
CA THR A 102 -21.18 -15.24 -1.37
C THR A 102 -22.58 -14.63 -1.39
N GLY A 103 -22.70 -13.34 -1.67
CA GLY A 103 -23.92 -12.55 -1.72
C GLY A 103 -24.47 -12.13 -0.36
N ASP A 104 -23.61 -11.95 0.64
CA ASP A 104 -23.97 -11.61 2.02
C ASP A 104 -23.70 -10.14 2.44
N GLU A 105 -23.30 -9.31 1.48
CA GLU A 105 -22.94 -7.89 1.60
C GLU A 105 -21.59 -7.61 2.29
N ILE A 106 -20.77 -8.65 2.53
CA ILE A 106 -19.40 -8.54 3.07
C ILE A 106 -18.39 -8.97 2.00
N ASP A 107 -17.30 -8.21 1.86
CA ASP A 107 -16.22 -8.59 0.94
C ASP A 107 -15.57 -9.90 1.39
N ASP A 108 -15.37 -10.81 0.45
CA ASP A 108 -14.73 -12.10 0.69
C ASP A 108 -13.20 -11.98 0.67
N VAL A 109 -12.52 -13.06 1.03
CA VAL A 109 -11.06 -13.08 1.18
C VAL A 109 -10.42 -14.18 0.35
N ILE A 110 -9.43 -13.81 -0.46
CA ILE A 110 -8.56 -14.73 -1.17
C ILE A 110 -7.28 -14.95 -0.38
N LEU A 111 -6.88 -16.22 -0.23
CA LEU A 111 -5.67 -16.60 0.49
C LEU A 111 -4.83 -17.58 -0.33
N GLY A 112 -3.57 -17.22 -0.59
CA GLY A 112 -2.54 -18.09 -1.15
C GLY A 112 -1.66 -18.69 -0.05
N THR A 113 -1.55 -20.02 0.00
CA THR A 113 -0.74 -20.72 1.01
C THR A 113 0.49 -21.38 0.41
N PRO A 114 1.63 -21.45 1.13
CA PRO A 114 2.82 -22.13 0.64
C PRO A 114 2.70 -23.66 0.77
N GLY A 115 3.67 -24.37 0.23
CA GLY A 115 3.71 -25.84 0.23
C GLY A 115 3.87 -26.45 1.62
N GLY A 116 3.43 -27.69 1.82
CA GLY A 116 3.45 -28.31 3.15
C GLY A 116 2.63 -29.58 3.27
N ILE A 117 2.02 -29.80 4.45
CA ILE A 117 1.02 -30.84 4.66
C ILE A 117 -0.31 -30.35 4.12
N ALA A 118 -1.08 -31.24 3.49
CA ALA A 118 -2.38 -30.93 2.93
C ALA A 118 -3.25 -30.09 3.89
N PRO A 119 -3.93 -29.04 3.41
CA PRO A 119 -4.07 -28.69 1.98
C PRO A 119 -2.78 -28.14 1.35
N GLY A 120 -1.83 -27.64 2.14
CA GLY A 120 -0.52 -27.18 1.68
C GLY A 120 -0.63 -26.13 0.57
N SER A 121 0.16 -26.19 -0.51
CA SER A 121 0.14 -25.14 -1.54
C SER A 121 -1.23 -25.08 -2.24
N SER A 122 -2.00 -24.04 -1.92
CA SER A 122 -3.42 -23.90 -2.26
C SER A 122 -3.81 -22.44 -2.41
N VAL A 123 -4.90 -22.22 -3.13
CA VAL A 123 -5.66 -20.97 -3.14
C VAL A 123 -7.00 -21.24 -2.45
N PHE A 124 -7.43 -20.33 -1.59
CA PHE A 124 -8.71 -20.37 -0.91
C PHE A 124 -9.51 -19.12 -1.26
N LEU A 125 -10.81 -19.30 -1.46
CA LEU A 125 -11.79 -18.25 -1.24
C LEU A 125 -12.47 -18.51 0.11
N LYS A 126 -12.49 -17.49 0.95
CA LYS A 126 -13.06 -17.47 2.28
C LYS A 126 -14.22 -16.50 2.31
N ASP A 127 -15.32 -16.94 2.91
CA ASP A 127 -16.44 -16.08 3.26
C ASP A 127 -15.93 -15.02 4.24
N GLY A 128 -16.06 -13.74 3.87
CA GLY A 128 -15.58 -12.62 4.68
C GLY A 128 -16.34 -12.44 5.99
N ALA A 129 -17.60 -12.86 6.04
CA ALA A 129 -18.45 -12.66 7.20
C ALA A 129 -18.18 -13.66 8.34
N ASP A 130 -17.77 -14.89 8.02
CA ASP A 130 -17.55 -15.93 9.03
C ASP A 130 -16.26 -16.75 8.90
N GLY A 131 -15.45 -16.50 7.86
CA GLY A 131 -14.16 -17.14 7.63
C GLY A 131 -14.26 -18.59 7.17
N THR A 132 -15.45 -19.06 6.77
CA THR A 132 -15.65 -20.40 6.21
C THR A 132 -15.08 -20.52 4.80
N THR A 133 -14.65 -21.71 4.41
CA THR A 133 -14.15 -21.94 3.04
C THR A 133 -15.31 -22.04 2.06
N VAL A 134 -15.37 -21.13 1.09
CA VAL A 134 -16.28 -21.21 -0.07
C VAL A 134 -15.78 -22.31 -1.01
N TRP A 135 -14.54 -22.16 -1.49
CA TRP A 135 -13.85 -23.20 -2.25
C TRP A 135 -12.35 -23.21 -1.93
N THR A 136 -11.71 -24.33 -2.29
CA THR A 136 -10.26 -24.50 -2.17
C THR A 136 -9.72 -25.20 -3.40
N TRP A 137 -8.69 -24.61 -3.99
CA TRP A 137 -7.93 -25.21 -5.07
C TRP A 137 -6.55 -25.59 -4.56
N CYS A 138 -6.18 -26.87 -4.71
CA CYS A 138 -4.95 -27.41 -4.13
C CYS A 138 -4.05 -27.99 -5.21
N THR A 139 -2.79 -27.56 -5.21
CA THR A 139 -1.78 -28.01 -6.17
C THR A 139 -1.52 -29.52 -6.13
N TYR A 140 -1.70 -30.16 -4.96
CA TYR A 140 -1.51 -31.61 -4.80
C TYR A 140 -2.65 -32.45 -5.37
N THR A 141 -3.85 -31.91 -5.50
CA THR A 141 -5.01 -32.64 -6.02
C THR A 141 -5.16 -32.47 -7.54
N GLN A 142 -4.61 -31.39 -8.11
CA GLN A 142 -4.84 -31.00 -9.51
C GLN A 142 -3.63 -31.20 -10.44
N GLY A 143 -2.40 -31.45 -9.96
CA GLY A 143 -1.25 -31.60 -10.86
C GLY A 143 0.11 -31.85 -10.21
N PRO A 144 1.22 -31.59 -10.95
CA PRO A 144 2.58 -31.76 -10.43
C PRO A 144 2.90 -30.69 -9.37
N ASN A 145 2.63 -30.98 -8.09
CA ASN A 145 3.08 -30.22 -6.89
C ASN A 145 3.64 -28.83 -7.24
N TRP A 146 2.75 -27.90 -7.59
CA TRP A 146 3.11 -26.55 -7.99
C TRP A 146 3.70 -25.84 -6.76
N GLY A 147 4.61 -24.88 -6.94
CA GLY A 147 5.39 -24.31 -5.84
C GLY A 147 4.55 -23.50 -4.86
N TRP A 148 5.20 -22.65 -4.07
CA TRP A 148 4.49 -21.84 -3.08
C TRP A 148 3.67 -20.76 -3.77
N LEU A 149 2.47 -20.46 -3.27
CA LEU A 149 1.75 -19.27 -3.69
C LEU A 149 2.46 -18.06 -3.09
N HIS A 150 2.85 -17.13 -3.96
CA HIS A 150 3.55 -15.90 -3.59
C HIS A 150 2.59 -14.72 -3.54
N GLU A 151 1.65 -14.66 -4.48
CA GLU A 151 0.67 -13.58 -4.57
C GLU A 151 -0.68 -14.08 -5.07
N VAL A 152 -1.75 -13.43 -4.62
CA VAL A 152 -3.12 -13.59 -5.10
C VAL A 152 -3.73 -12.20 -5.32
N ALA A 153 -4.57 -12.05 -6.34
CA ALA A 153 -5.31 -10.81 -6.58
C ALA A 153 -6.70 -11.12 -7.16
N PRO A 154 -7.71 -10.27 -6.88
CA PRO A 154 -8.94 -10.29 -7.65
C PRO A 154 -8.66 -9.91 -9.10
N TYR A 155 -9.48 -10.43 -10.00
CA TYR A 155 -9.44 -10.15 -11.43
C TYR A 155 -10.88 -9.89 -11.93
N PRO A 156 -11.13 -8.94 -12.85
CA PRO A 156 -12.49 -8.63 -13.30
C PRO A 156 -13.17 -9.75 -14.10
N ASP A 157 -14.48 -9.91 -13.94
CA ASP A 157 -15.32 -10.92 -14.62
C ASP A 157 -14.92 -11.11 -16.11
N VAL A 158 -14.42 -12.31 -16.43
CA VAL A 158 -14.02 -12.72 -17.79
C VAL A 158 -14.88 -13.84 -18.36
N ASP A 159 -15.60 -14.58 -17.52
CA ASP A 159 -16.42 -15.70 -17.97
C ASP A 159 -17.93 -15.38 -18.10
N GLY A 160 -18.31 -14.19 -17.62
CA GLY A 160 -19.61 -13.55 -17.79
C GLY A 160 -20.65 -13.96 -16.75
N ASP A 161 -20.22 -14.37 -15.56
CA ASP A 161 -21.08 -14.77 -14.45
C ASP A 161 -21.44 -13.61 -13.49
N GLU A 162 -20.93 -12.40 -13.76
CA GLU A 162 -21.07 -11.18 -12.96
C GLU A 162 -20.31 -11.22 -11.61
N LEU A 163 -19.36 -12.15 -11.43
CA LEU A 163 -18.49 -12.24 -10.26
C LEU A 163 -17.01 -12.08 -10.67
N PRO A 164 -16.16 -11.48 -9.82
CA PRO A 164 -14.72 -11.39 -10.08
C PRO A 164 -14.01 -12.74 -9.98
N GLU A 165 -13.04 -12.99 -10.85
CA GLU A 165 -12.12 -14.12 -10.80
C GLU A 165 -10.96 -13.91 -9.82
N VAL A 166 -10.16 -14.97 -9.67
CA VAL A 166 -8.96 -14.97 -8.83
C VAL A 166 -7.71 -15.26 -9.67
N ALA A 167 -6.78 -14.31 -9.70
CA ALA A 167 -5.45 -14.50 -10.25
C ALA A 167 -4.47 -14.95 -9.15
N ALA A 168 -3.53 -15.84 -9.48
CA ALA A 168 -2.53 -16.30 -8.51
C ALA A 168 -1.16 -16.56 -9.13
N ALA A 169 -0.11 -16.07 -8.46
CA ALA A 169 1.29 -16.32 -8.80
C ALA A 169 1.88 -17.42 -7.90
N ALA A 170 2.39 -18.48 -8.52
CA ALA A 170 3.04 -19.58 -7.84
C ALA A 170 4.51 -19.75 -8.24
N GLY A 171 5.34 -20.03 -7.26
CA GLY A 171 6.73 -20.41 -7.42
C GLY A 171 6.91 -21.76 -8.11
N GLY A 172 8.16 -22.05 -8.47
CA GLY A 172 8.53 -23.33 -9.02
C GLY A 172 8.64 -24.43 -7.96
N ASN A 173 8.42 -25.68 -8.38
CA ASN A 173 8.72 -26.81 -7.52
C ASN A 173 10.18 -27.25 -7.67
N SER A 174 10.68 -28.02 -6.70
CA SER A 174 12.08 -28.47 -6.70
C SER A 174 12.52 -29.31 -7.91
N SER A 175 11.58 -29.77 -8.75
CA SER A 175 11.84 -30.72 -9.83
C SER A 175 11.94 -30.08 -11.22
N ASP A 176 11.14 -29.06 -11.52
CA ASP A 176 11.19 -28.35 -12.81
C ASP A 176 11.49 -26.84 -12.70
N ARG A 177 11.45 -26.26 -11.49
CA ARG A 177 11.79 -24.86 -11.17
C ARG A 177 10.91 -23.80 -11.86
N SER A 178 10.03 -24.20 -12.77
CA SER A 178 9.05 -23.35 -13.40
C SER A 178 7.88 -23.10 -12.45
N GLY A 179 7.59 -21.82 -12.23
CA GLY A 179 6.40 -21.31 -11.58
C GLY A 179 5.21 -21.26 -12.52
N THR A 180 4.11 -20.73 -12.01
CA THR A 180 2.82 -20.81 -12.67
C THR A 180 1.98 -19.60 -12.34
N VAL A 181 1.28 -19.10 -13.33
CA VAL A 181 0.19 -18.15 -13.16
C VAL A 181 -1.11 -18.90 -13.41
N PHE A 182 -2.08 -18.68 -12.53
CA PHE A 182 -3.40 -19.26 -12.63
C PHE A 182 -4.44 -18.16 -12.71
N LEU A 183 -5.51 -18.44 -13.44
CA LEU A 183 -6.78 -17.73 -13.33
C LEU A 183 -7.86 -18.74 -12.94
N PHE A 184 -8.61 -18.44 -11.89
CA PHE A 184 -9.69 -19.27 -11.38
C PHE A 184 -11.01 -18.53 -11.49
N ASP A 185 -12.05 -19.26 -11.85
CA ASP A 185 -13.42 -18.81 -11.71
C ASP A 185 -13.70 -18.46 -10.23
N GLY A 186 -14.26 -17.28 -10.00
CA GLY A 186 -14.56 -16.75 -8.67
C GLY A 186 -15.61 -17.54 -7.93
N GLU A 187 -16.65 -18.02 -8.63
CA GLU A 187 -17.76 -18.77 -8.01
C GLU A 187 -17.32 -20.18 -7.58
N SER A 188 -16.67 -20.92 -8.47
CA SER A 188 -16.41 -22.36 -8.27
C SER A 188 -14.98 -22.72 -7.88
N GLY A 189 -14.01 -21.83 -8.13
CA GLY A 189 -12.58 -22.12 -8.01
C GLY A 189 -12.05 -23.06 -9.10
N ASP A 190 -12.83 -23.33 -10.16
CA ASP A 190 -12.36 -24.07 -11.32
C ASP A 190 -11.31 -23.25 -12.08
N THR A 191 -10.27 -23.93 -12.57
CA THR A 191 -9.20 -23.27 -13.30
C THR A 191 -9.66 -22.90 -14.71
N ILE A 192 -9.70 -21.60 -15.03
CA ILE A 192 -9.99 -21.08 -16.37
C ILE A 192 -8.81 -21.38 -17.29
N TRP A 193 -7.61 -20.93 -16.89
CA TRP A 193 -6.36 -21.26 -17.57
C TRP A 193 -5.17 -21.33 -16.62
N THR A 194 -4.06 -21.85 -17.16
CA THR A 194 -2.79 -21.97 -16.46
C THR A 194 -1.66 -21.65 -17.41
N TRP A 195 -0.75 -20.77 -16.99
CA TRP A 195 0.44 -20.41 -17.76
C TRP A 195 1.72 -20.75 -17.00
N ARG A 196 2.69 -21.37 -17.67
CA ARG A 196 3.97 -21.77 -17.05
C ARG A 196 5.02 -20.69 -17.28
N VAL A 197 5.59 -20.17 -16.19
CA VAL A 197 6.81 -19.38 -16.26
C VAL A 197 7.94 -20.29 -16.77
N PRO A 198 8.63 -19.95 -17.88
CA PRO A 198 9.51 -20.89 -18.55
C PRO A 198 10.71 -21.39 -17.73
N LEU A 199 11.30 -20.57 -16.86
CA LEU A 199 12.59 -20.89 -16.23
C LEU A 199 12.65 -20.71 -14.69
N ASP A 200 11.71 -19.99 -14.08
CA ASP A 200 11.70 -19.68 -12.62
C ASP A 200 10.28 -19.52 -12.07
N GLY A 201 10.12 -19.08 -10.81
CA GLY A 201 8.84 -18.81 -10.17
C GLY A 201 8.08 -17.61 -10.77
N ALA A 202 6.75 -17.61 -10.68
CA ALA A 202 5.97 -16.39 -10.72
C ALA A 202 6.01 -15.81 -9.31
N TRP A 203 6.59 -14.62 -9.14
CA TRP A 203 6.85 -14.03 -7.82
C TRP A 203 5.80 -12.99 -7.46
N SER A 204 5.44 -12.14 -8.43
CA SER A 204 4.43 -11.12 -8.28
C SER A 204 3.58 -11.00 -9.56
N LEU A 205 2.36 -10.48 -9.44
CA LEU A 205 1.45 -10.16 -10.52
C LEU A 205 0.74 -8.82 -10.31
N ALA A 206 0.28 -8.21 -11.39
CA ALA A 206 -0.62 -7.06 -11.36
C ALA A 206 -1.60 -7.16 -12.52
N VAL A 207 -2.87 -6.79 -12.29
CA VAL A 207 -3.88 -6.66 -13.35
C VAL A 207 -3.70 -5.29 -14.00
N ILE A 208 -3.64 -5.24 -15.32
CA ILE A 208 -3.49 -4.02 -16.12
C ILE A 208 -4.69 -3.91 -17.06
N ALA A 209 -5.14 -2.71 -17.39
CA ALA A 209 -6.19 -2.54 -18.39
C ALA A 209 -5.79 -3.19 -19.74
N ASP A 210 -6.79 -3.50 -20.57
CA ASP A 210 -6.60 -4.12 -21.90
C ASP A 210 -5.45 -3.50 -22.72
N ILE A 211 -4.35 -4.23 -22.86
CA ILE A 211 -3.17 -3.77 -23.62
C ILE A 211 -3.11 -4.37 -25.04
N ASN A 212 -4.03 -5.26 -25.39
CA ASN A 212 -4.00 -6.02 -26.65
C ASN A 212 -5.22 -5.76 -27.57
N GLY A 213 -6.21 -5.02 -27.07
CA GLY A 213 -7.41 -4.57 -27.77
C GLY A 213 -8.50 -5.63 -27.89
N ASP A 214 -8.62 -6.54 -26.93
CA ASP A 214 -9.66 -7.58 -26.89
C ASP A 214 -10.84 -7.29 -25.94
N ASP A 215 -10.88 -6.08 -25.38
CA ASP A 215 -11.88 -5.58 -24.42
C ASP A 215 -11.88 -6.34 -23.07
N ALA A 216 -10.76 -6.96 -22.69
CA ALA A 216 -10.55 -7.57 -21.37
C ALA A 216 -9.22 -7.11 -20.77
N ASP A 217 -9.17 -6.97 -19.45
CA ASP A 217 -7.94 -6.63 -18.73
C ASP A 217 -6.88 -7.74 -18.94
N ASP A 218 -5.62 -7.39 -18.75
CA ASP A 218 -4.46 -8.28 -18.95
C ASP A 218 -3.68 -8.44 -17.64
N ILE A 219 -2.67 -9.33 -17.63
CA ILE A 219 -1.90 -9.64 -16.41
C ILE A 219 -0.41 -9.44 -16.65
N ILE A 220 0.20 -8.60 -15.83
CA ILE A 220 1.64 -8.43 -15.71
C ILE A 220 2.19 -9.39 -14.66
N VAL A 221 3.35 -9.98 -14.92
CA VAL A 221 3.95 -11.00 -14.04
C VAL A 221 5.45 -10.76 -13.88
N GLY A 222 5.89 -10.61 -12.64
CA GLY A 222 7.30 -10.64 -12.27
C GLY A 222 7.81 -12.07 -12.11
N ALA A 223 8.73 -12.51 -12.97
CA ALA A 223 9.38 -13.81 -12.82
C ALA A 223 10.69 -13.71 -12.02
N GLY A 224 10.89 -14.66 -11.09
CA GLY A 224 12.08 -14.64 -10.24
C GLY A 224 12.18 -15.75 -9.20
N GLY A 225 13.17 -15.61 -8.32
CA GLY A 225 13.38 -16.45 -7.13
C GLY A 225 14.65 -17.29 -7.14
N ASN A 226 15.10 -17.76 -8.30
CA ASN A 226 16.33 -18.56 -8.46
C ASN A 226 17.33 -17.97 -9.46
N SER A 227 17.09 -16.74 -9.94
CA SER A 227 17.90 -16.05 -10.95
C SER A 227 18.02 -16.84 -12.26
N LEU A 228 16.96 -17.56 -12.63
CA LEU A 228 16.87 -18.34 -13.88
C LEU A 228 15.94 -17.70 -14.91
N ASP A 229 14.98 -16.92 -14.43
CA ASP A 229 14.11 -16.07 -15.22
C ASP A 229 14.11 -14.68 -14.58
N ASN A 230 14.40 -13.68 -15.40
CA ASN A 230 14.61 -12.30 -14.98
C ASN A 230 13.58 -11.38 -15.66
N ARG A 231 12.47 -11.96 -16.10
CA ARG A 231 11.56 -11.31 -17.04
C ARG A 231 10.31 -10.79 -16.35
N VAL A 232 9.89 -9.62 -16.79
CA VAL A 232 8.48 -9.20 -16.74
C VAL A 232 7.77 -9.80 -17.94
N TRP A 233 6.58 -10.36 -17.73
CA TRP A 233 5.72 -10.91 -18.76
C TRP A 233 4.38 -10.20 -18.75
N ALA A 234 3.84 -9.91 -19.93
CA ALA A 234 2.43 -9.61 -20.08
C ALA A 234 1.70 -10.81 -20.68
N LEU A 235 0.58 -11.15 -20.07
CA LEU A 235 -0.30 -12.25 -20.44
C LEU A 235 -1.68 -11.70 -20.76
N ASP A 236 -2.26 -12.23 -21.83
CA ASP A 236 -3.65 -12.03 -22.22
C ASP A 236 -4.57 -12.56 -21.13
N GLY A 237 -5.42 -11.70 -20.57
CA GLY A 237 -6.28 -12.04 -19.43
C GLY A 237 -7.23 -13.21 -19.71
N PRO A 238 -7.98 -13.24 -20.82
CA PRO A 238 -8.91 -14.34 -21.13
C PRO A 238 -8.23 -15.69 -21.45
N SER A 239 -7.03 -15.70 -22.03
CA SER A 239 -6.40 -16.93 -22.53
C SER A 239 -5.10 -17.34 -21.83
N GLY A 240 -4.50 -16.45 -21.05
CA GLY A 240 -3.16 -16.61 -20.46
C GLY A 240 -2.03 -16.63 -21.49
N SER A 241 -2.28 -16.19 -22.73
CA SER A 241 -1.28 -16.22 -23.79
C SER A 241 -0.28 -15.07 -23.65
N SER A 242 1.01 -15.29 -23.94
CA SER A 242 2.01 -14.23 -23.77
C SER A 242 1.87 -13.17 -24.87
N ILE A 243 1.72 -11.91 -24.43
CA ILE A 243 1.67 -10.72 -25.28
C ILE A 243 3.10 -10.22 -25.53
N TRP A 244 3.82 -9.88 -24.47
CA TRP A 244 5.23 -9.48 -24.53
C TRP A 244 6.03 -9.99 -23.32
N GLN A 245 7.35 -9.84 -23.40
CA GLN A 245 8.28 -10.12 -22.30
C GLN A 245 9.51 -9.21 -22.34
N ARG A 246 9.98 -8.79 -21.16
CA ARG A 246 11.17 -7.95 -20.98
C ARG A 246 12.11 -8.55 -19.95
N ASP A 247 13.37 -8.79 -20.33
CA ASP A 247 14.43 -9.22 -19.41
C ASP A 247 15.01 -8.00 -18.67
N LEU A 248 14.98 -8.04 -17.33
CA LEU A 248 15.52 -7.02 -16.41
C LEU A 248 16.83 -7.46 -15.75
N GLU A 249 17.51 -8.46 -16.29
CA GLU A 249 18.86 -8.92 -15.91
C GLU A 249 18.96 -9.69 -14.57
N ALA A 250 17.98 -9.56 -13.68
CA ALA A 250 17.86 -10.35 -12.45
C ALA A 250 16.38 -10.64 -12.09
N SER A 251 16.16 -11.45 -11.04
CA SER A 251 14.82 -11.80 -10.54
C SER A 251 13.97 -10.55 -10.33
N VAL A 252 12.74 -10.56 -10.84
CA VAL A 252 11.74 -9.52 -10.57
C VAL A 252 10.97 -9.96 -9.34
N SER A 253 11.03 -9.17 -8.28
CA SER A 253 10.31 -9.44 -7.03
C SER A 253 8.93 -8.81 -7.02
N ASP A 254 8.75 -7.70 -7.75
CA ASP A 254 7.51 -6.96 -7.68
C ASP A 254 7.22 -6.19 -8.97
N VAL A 255 5.94 -6.06 -9.29
CA VAL A 255 5.41 -5.29 -10.42
C VAL A 255 4.21 -4.46 -9.97
N ALA A 256 4.10 -3.24 -10.48
CA ALA A 256 2.97 -2.34 -10.23
C ALA A 256 2.57 -1.65 -11.54
N ILE A 257 1.31 -1.21 -11.62
CA ILE A 257 0.79 -0.45 -12.75
C ILE A 257 0.87 1.04 -12.44
N ILE A 258 1.27 1.84 -13.41
CA ILE A 258 1.33 3.30 -13.33
C ILE A 258 0.59 3.88 -14.55
N GLU A 259 0.15 5.13 -14.49
CA GLU A 259 -0.51 5.75 -15.63
C GLU A 259 0.37 5.76 -16.90
N ASP A 260 -0.27 6.01 -18.04
CA ASP A 260 0.38 6.21 -19.33
C ASP A 260 1.44 7.34 -19.27
N ILE A 261 2.71 6.96 -19.26
CA ILE A 261 3.85 7.87 -19.25
C ILE A 261 4.18 8.33 -20.68
N ASN A 262 3.90 7.49 -21.67
CA ASN A 262 4.41 7.66 -23.02
C ASN A 262 3.42 8.33 -24.00
N GLY A 263 2.17 8.49 -23.57
CA GLY A 263 1.07 9.13 -24.29
C GLY A 263 0.38 8.23 -25.31
N ASP A 264 0.40 6.91 -25.13
CA ASP A 264 -0.25 5.94 -26.03
C ASP A 264 -1.67 5.51 -25.59
N GLU A 265 -2.20 6.12 -24.53
CA GLU A 265 -3.50 5.88 -23.91
C GLU A 265 -3.62 4.52 -23.19
N ILE A 266 -2.49 3.85 -22.92
CA ILE A 266 -2.43 2.59 -22.18
C ILE A 266 -1.52 2.78 -20.96
N GLU A 267 -1.92 2.20 -19.82
CA GLU A 267 -1.14 2.24 -18.58
C GLU A 267 0.23 1.58 -18.77
N ASP A 268 1.23 2.03 -18.00
CA ASP A 268 2.59 1.51 -18.04
C ASP A 268 2.89 0.65 -16.80
N VAL A 269 4.07 0.02 -16.79
CA VAL A 269 4.44 -0.98 -15.77
C VAL A 269 5.71 -0.57 -15.06
N VAL A 270 5.68 -0.50 -13.73
CA VAL A 270 6.88 -0.37 -12.91
C VAL A 270 7.28 -1.73 -12.37
N ALA A 271 8.57 -2.05 -12.44
CA ALA A 271 9.10 -3.33 -12.01
C ALA A 271 10.40 -3.18 -11.21
N GLY A 272 10.52 -3.99 -10.16
CA GLY A 272 11.64 -3.98 -9.24
C GLY A 272 12.09 -5.40 -8.88
N GLY A 273 13.37 -5.52 -8.51
CA GLY A 273 13.86 -6.77 -7.95
C GLY A 273 15.35 -6.76 -7.70
N TRP A 274 16.03 -7.83 -8.11
CA TRP A 274 17.41 -8.11 -7.70
C TRP A 274 18.45 -7.51 -8.63
N ALA A 275 18.02 -6.64 -9.55
CA ALA A 275 18.88 -5.99 -10.54
C ALA A 275 19.46 -4.67 -10.02
N ASP A 276 19.16 -4.30 -8.77
CA ASP A 276 19.58 -3.08 -8.10
C ASP A 276 18.98 -1.77 -8.66
N TYR A 277 17.99 -1.86 -9.56
CA TYR A 277 17.28 -0.73 -10.16
C TYR A 277 15.77 -0.97 -10.23
N VAL A 278 15.02 0.12 -10.40
CA VAL A 278 13.60 0.14 -10.79
C VAL A 278 13.50 0.49 -12.27
N ALA A 279 12.65 -0.19 -13.02
CA ALA A 279 12.35 0.13 -14.42
C ALA A 279 10.87 0.45 -14.61
N CYS A 280 10.59 1.45 -15.44
CA CYS A 280 9.28 1.65 -16.03
C CYS A 280 9.29 1.15 -17.48
N LEU A 281 8.27 0.37 -17.82
CA LEU A 281 8.10 -0.31 -19.08
C LEU A 281 6.78 0.14 -19.72
N ASP A 282 6.83 0.37 -21.03
CA ASP A 282 5.67 0.57 -21.88
C ASP A 282 4.70 -0.61 -21.73
N GLY A 283 3.47 -0.36 -21.31
CA GLY A 283 2.48 -1.41 -21.05
C GLY A 283 2.10 -2.22 -22.28
N THR A 284 2.20 -1.65 -23.48
CA THR A 284 1.78 -2.30 -24.74
C THR A 284 2.80 -3.29 -25.27
N ASN A 285 4.09 -3.06 -25.00
CA ASN A 285 5.16 -3.78 -25.67
C ASN A 285 6.39 -4.06 -24.80
N GLY A 286 6.37 -3.62 -23.56
CA GLY A 286 7.41 -3.81 -22.55
C GLY A 286 8.72 -3.09 -22.88
N LEU A 287 8.74 -2.06 -23.74
CA LEU A 287 9.92 -1.22 -23.97
C LEU A 287 10.25 -0.41 -22.72
N VAL A 288 11.54 -0.33 -22.38
CA VAL A 288 11.97 0.45 -21.23
C VAL A 288 11.79 1.94 -21.53
N LEU A 289 10.98 2.62 -20.72
CA LEU A 289 10.78 4.06 -20.76
C LEU A 289 11.88 4.77 -19.96
N TRP A 290 12.10 4.33 -18.72
CA TRP A 290 13.21 4.78 -17.88
C TRP A 290 13.70 3.67 -16.93
N THR A 291 14.90 3.88 -16.38
CA THR A 291 15.47 3.06 -15.31
C THR A 291 16.11 3.93 -14.25
N ARG A 292 15.97 3.57 -12.97
CA ARG A 292 16.62 4.24 -11.85
C ARG A 292 17.42 3.27 -11.00
N ASP A 293 18.75 3.45 -10.99
CA ASP A 293 19.64 2.74 -10.08
C ASP A 293 19.36 3.13 -8.62
N ILE A 294 18.95 2.14 -7.81
CA ILE A 294 18.81 2.26 -6.35
C ILE A 294 20.07 1.74 -5.65
N GLY A 295 20.78 0.80 -6.29
CA GLY A 295 22.06 0.26 -5.85
C GLY A 295 21.96 -0.95 -4.93
N THR A 296 20.76 -1.54 -4.80
CA THR A 296 20.49 -2.76 -4.04
C THR A 296 19.11 -3.33 -4.39
N ILE A 297 18.83 -4.53 -3.87
CA ILE A 297 17.59 -5.28 -4.07
C ILE A 297 16.36 -4.45 -3.68
N ILE A 298 15.41 -4.41 -4.60
CA ILE A 298 14.04 -3.94 -4.39
C ILE A 298 13.21 -5.11 -3.88
N MET A 299 12.37 -4.85 -2.89
CA MET A 299 11.49 -5.86 -2.30
C MET A 299 10.04 -5.62 -2.70
N GLU A 300 9.59 -4.38 -2.60
CA GLU A 300 8.21 -3.97 -2.83
C GLU A 300 8.18 -2.56 -3.43
N LEU A 301 7.19 -2.32 -4.28
CA LEU A 301 6.86 -1.07 -4.94
C LEU A 301 5.43 -0.70 -4.53
N SER A 302 5.20 0.59 -4.29
CA SER A 302 3.85 1.12 -4.07
C SER A 302 3.70 2.42 -4.85
N ILE A 303 2.55 2.61 -5.48
CA ILE A 303 2.25 3.82 -6.25
C ILE A 303 1.67 4.86 -5.30
N ILE A 304 2.21 6.07 -5.35
CA ILE A 304 1.77 7.19 -4.51
C ILE A 304 1.26 8.32 -5.39
N ARG A 305 0.11 8.90 -5.04
CA ARG A 305 -0.53 9.91 -5.85
C ARG A 305 0.39 11.10 -6.11
N ASP A 306 0.55 11.45 -7.38
CA ASP A 306 1.36 12.53 -7.96
C ASP A 306 1.92 13.49 -6.91
N VAL A 307 3.11 13.22 -6.37
CA VAL A 307 3.78 14.04 -5.36
C VAL A 307 4.27 15.33 -6.00
N THR A 308 4.77 15.26 -7.23
CA THR A 308 5.37 16.41 -7.95
C THR A 308 4.35 17.44 -8.46
N GLY A 309 3.10 17.03 -8.67
CA GLY A 309 2.05 17.85 -9.29
C GLY A 309 2.10 17.87 -10.83
N ASN A 310 2.78 16.91 -11.47
CA ASN A 310 2.91 16.84 -12.93
C ASN A 310 1.76 16.09 -13.63
N GLY A 311 0.84 15.50 -12.86
CA GLY A 311 -0.32 14.74 -13.34
C GLY A 311 -0.08 13.26 -13.58
N ILE A 312 1.06 12.71 -13.12
CA ILE A 312 1.43 11.30 -13.18
C ILE A 312 1.73 10.85 -11.75
N ASP A 313 1.25 9.67 -11.33
CA ASP A 313 1.55 9.16 -10.00
C ASP A 313 3.04 8.78 -9.86
N ASP A 314 3.55 8.80 -8.64
CA ASP A 314 4.96 8.57 -8.33
C ASP A 314 5.17 7.17 -7.70
N VAL A 315 6.42 6.76 -7.50
CA VAL A 315 6.76 5.39 -7.08
C VAL A 315 7.51 5.39 -5.76
N ILE A 316 6.94 4.74 -4.75
CA ILE A 316 7.61 4.39 -3.50
C ILE A 316 8.35 3.08 -3.64
N VAL A 317 9.59 3.04 -3.14
CA VAL A 317 10.49 1.90 -3.29
C VAL A 317 10.96 1.37 -1.94
N GLY A 318 10.46 0.18 -1.58
CA GLY A 318 10.98 -0.64 -0.50
C GLY A 318 12.23 -1.41 -0.94
N SER A 319 13.36 -1.20 -0.27
CA SER A 319 14.64 -1.82 -0.66
C SER A 319 15.51 -2.22 0.53
N TRP A 320 16.52 -3.07 0.27
CA TRP A 320 17.57 -3.42 1.25
C TRP A 320 18.64 -2.34 1.43
N SER A 321 18.38 -1.09 1.00
CA SER A 321 19.32 0.04 1.14
C SER A 321 19.33 0.62 2.56
N SER A 322 18.46 0.10 3.43
CA SER A 322 18.04 0.74 4.67
C SER A 322 17.35 2.10 4.48
N SER A 323 16.98 2.43 3.24
CA SER A 323 16.29 3.67 2.87
C SER A 323 15.07 3.38 2.01
N VAL A 324 14.07 4.25 2.12
CA VAL A 324 12.92 4.32 1.22
C VAL A 324 13.16 5.46 0.25
N TYR A 325 12.73 5.28 -0.99
CA TYR A 325 12.83 6.28 -2.05
C TYR A 325 11.44 6.59 -2.58
N CYS A 326 11.23 7.85 -2.94
CA CYS A 326 10.14 8.26 -3.82
C CYS A 326 10.75 8.69 -5.16
N LEU A 327 10.29 8.06 -6.24
CA LEU A 327 10.73 8.32 -7.60
C LEU A 327 9.62 9.00 -8.38
N GLU A 328 9.97 10.01 -9.16
CA GLU A 328 9.04 10.65 -10.10
C GLU A 328 8.57 9.63 -11.14
N GLY A 329 7.27 9.47 -11.32
CA GLY A 329 6.69 8.48 -12.23
C GLY A 329 7.09 8.65 -13.69
N GLU A 330 7.19 9.91 -14.15
CA GLU A 330 7.48 10.22 -15.56
C GLU A 330 8.95 9.95 -15.94
N SER A 331 9.90 10.26 -15.07
CA SER A 331 11.34 10.22 -15.39
C SER A 331 12.16 9.22 -14.57
N GLY A 332 11.58 8.71 -13.48
CA GLY A 332 12.26 7.93 -12.45
C GLY A 332 13.25 8.74 -11.63
N GLU A 333 13.28 10.08 -11.68
CA GLU A 333 14.15 10.91 -10.82
C GLU A 333 13.79 10.76 -9.34
N ILE A 334 14.81 10.78 -8.46
CA ILE A 334 14.57 10.67 -7.01
C ILE A 334 14.02 12.02 -6.52
N ILE A 335 12.77 12.02 -6.05
CA ILE A 335 12.14 13.17 -5.40
C ILE A 335 12.75 13.33 -4.00
N TRP A 336 12.71 12.25 -3.21
CA TRP A 336 13.35 12.19 -1.89
C TRP A 336 13.81 10.76 -1.56
N SER A 337 14.68 10.66 -0.56
CA SER A 337 15.12 9.39 -0.01
C SER A 337 15.39 9.52 1.48
N VAL A 338 14.91 8.57 2.29
CA VAL A 338 15.01 8.63 3.75
C VAL A 338 15.53 7.32 4.31
N TRP A 339 16.53 7.43 5.17
CA TRP A 339 17.08 6.28 5.88
C TRP A 339 16.20 5.91 7.09
N VAL A 340 15.71 4.68 7.11
CA VAL A 340 14.71 4.19 8.08
C VAL A 340 15.26 3.06 8.98
N GLY A 341 16.58 2.89 9.00
CA GLY A 341 17.26 2.08 10.01
C GLY A 341 17.74 0.71 9.55
N SER A 342 17.03 0.06 8.63
CA SER A 342 17.33 -1.29 8.17
C SER A 342 16.57 -1.65 6.90
N ASP A 343 16.80 -2.86 6.38
CA ASP A 343 16.15 -3.40 5.19
C ASP A 343 14.62 -3.21 5.24
N ASN A 344 14.07 -2.63 4.19
CA ASN A 344 12.64 -2.39 4.06
C ASN A 344 12.04 -3.58 3.31
N TRP A 345 11.20 -4.32 4.02
CA TRP A 345 10.51 -5.46 3.42
C TRP A 345 9.19 -5.02 2.80
N SER A 346 8.46 -4.16 3.51
CA SER A 346 7.15 -3.70 3.07
C SER A 346 7.00 -2.18 3.15
N VAL A 347 6.33 -1.62 2.16
CA VAL A 347 5.96 -0.21 2.03
C VAL A 347 4.54 -0.11 1.48
N ASP A 348 3.77 0.87 1.94
CA ASP A 348 2.46 1.16 1.37
C ASP A 348 2.20 2.67 1.32
N ALA A 349 1.52 3.10 0.26
CA ALA A 349 1.06 4.47 0.12
C ALA A 349 -0.27 4.65 0.87
N LEU A 350 -0.44 5.81 1.48
CA LEU A 350 -1.60 6.15 2.29
C LEU A 350 -2.21 7.42 1.73
N SER A 351 -3.54 7.57 1.76
CA SER A 351 -4.10 8.91 1.56
C SER A 351 -3.57 9.87 2.64
N ASP A 352 -3.41 11.15 2.30
CA ASP A 352 -2.89 12.22 3.17
C ASP A 352 -3.36 12.11 4.65
N VAL A 353 -2.47 11.69 5.55
CA VAL A 353 -2.76 11.53 6.99
C VAL A 353 -2.42 12.79 7.78
N ASN A 354 -1.47 13.59 7.29
CA ASN A 354 -1.01 14.77 8.01
C ASN A 354 -1.75 16.07 7.59
N GLY A 355 -2.58 16.00 6.55
CA GLY A 355 -3.37 17.09 6.01
C GLY A 355 -2.58 18.07 5.13
N ASP A 356 -1.47 17.62 4.51
CA ASP A 356 -0.65 18.42 3.60
C ASP A 356 -1.05 18.32 2.13
N GLY A 357 -2.16 17.65 1.84
CA GLY A 357 -2.71 17.49 0.49
C GLY A 357 -1.86 16.61 -0.42
N VAL A 358 -0.91 15.86 0.14
CA VAL A 358 -0.11 14.84 -0.55
C VAL A 358 -0.30 13.53 0.19
N ASP A 359 -0.44 12.45 -0.57
CA ASP A 359 -0.52 11.11 0.01
C ASP A 359 0.79 10.79 0.79
N ASP A 360 0.70 9.99 1.84
CA ASP A 360 1.78 9.69 2.78
C ASP A 360 2.26 8.23 2.65
N VAL A 361 3.26 7.81 3.43
CA VAL A 361 3.90 6.49 3.25
C VAL A 361 4.08 5.74 4.57
N ALA A 362 3.56 4.50 4.63
CA ALA A 362 3.88 3.54 5.68
C ALA A 362 5.11 2.71 5.31
N VAL A 363 5.97 2.44 6.28
CA VAL A 363 7.22 1.68 6.08
C VAL A 363 7.47 0.67 7.20
N GLY A 364 7.68 -0.59 6.81
CA GLY A 364 8.13 -1.67 7.68
C GLY A 364 9.65 -1.86 7.65
N SER A 365 10.35 -1.40 8.70
CA SER A 365 11.80 -1.62 8.86
C SER A 365 12.07 -3.00 9.48
N LEU A 366 12.25 -3.99 8.61
CA LEU A 366 12.23 -5.42 8.95
C LEU A 366 13.19 -5.78 10.08
N ASN A 367 14.50 -5.53 9.88
CA ASN A 367 15.53 -5.82 10.89
C ASN A 367 15.83 -4.61 11.80
N GLY A 368 15.16 -3.48 11.55
CA GLY A 368 15.26 -2.27 12.36
C GLY A 368 14.32 -2.28 13.56
N TYR A 369 13.33 -3.18 13.56
CA TYR A 369 12.31 -3.27 14.61
C TYR A 369 11.56 -1.94 14.76
N ARG A 370 11.08 -1.39 13.64
CA ARG A 370 10.43 -0.08 13.61
C ARG A 370 9.36 -0.03 12.52
N ALA A 371 8.20 0.51 12.86
CA ALA A 371 7.21 1.00 11.90
C ALA A 371 7.34 2.52 11.79
N VAL A 372 7.21 3.07 10.58
CA VAL A 372 7.41 4.50 10.31
C VAL A 372 6.32 5.00 9.38
N CYS A 373 5.76 6.18 9.67
CA CYS A 373 4.93 6.93 8.74
C CYS A 373 5.70 8.18 8.30
N LEU A 374 5.81 8.38 6.98
CA LEU A 374 6.58 9.45 6.35
C LEU A 374 5.64 10.34 5.52
N SER A 375 5.90 11.64 5.53
CA SER A 375 5.23 12.57 4.63
C SER A 375 5.62 12.28 3.18
N GLY A 376 4.64 12.20 2.28
CA GLY A 376 4.93 12.01 0.86
C GLY A 376 5.59 13.22 0.20
N VAL A 377 5.49 14.42 0.80
CA VAL A 377 6.09 15.65 0.27
C VAL A 377 7.60 15.57 0.19
N ASP A 378 8.26 15.15 1.27
CA ASP A 378 9.72 15.20 1.41
C ASP A 378 10.33 14.03 2.20
N GLY A 379 9.51 13.06 2.59
CA GLY A 379 9.90 11.94 3.43
C GLY A 379 10.09 12.29 4.90
N ALA A 380 9.68 13.48 5.37
CA ALA A 380 9.76 13.82 6.78
C ALA A 380 8.99 12.82 7.64
N GLU A 381 9.59 12.37 8.74
CA GLU A 381 8.93 11.45 9.68
C GLU A 381 7.75 12.13 10.37
N ILE A 382 6.53 11.65 10.12
CA ILE A 382 5.30 12.06 10.82
C ILE A 382 5.33 11.45 12.22
N TRP A 383 5.49 10.14 12.28
CA TRP A 383 5.70 9.39 13.51
C TRP A 383 6.54 8.15 13.28
N SER A 384 7.04 7.58 14.37
CA SER A 384 7.66 6.26 14.33
C SER A 384 7.36 5.47 15.60
N TYR A 385 7.36 4.15 15.47
CA TYR A 385 7.16 3.25 16.60
C TYR A 385 8.24 2.17 16.65
N PRO A 386 9.04 2.08 17.73
CA PRO A 386 9.94 0.95 17.95
C PRO A 386 9.13 -0.29 18.32
N THR A 387 9.22 -1.33 17.49
CA THR A 387 8.58 -2.62 17.72
C THR A 387 9.51 -3.54 18.52
N THR A 388 8.95 -4.60 19.10
CA THR A 388 9.74 -5.63 19.81
C THR A 388 10.21 -6.75 18.88
N GLU A 389 9.61 -6.84 17.69
CA GLU A 389 9.79 -7.89 16.71
C GLU A 389 9.84 -7.29 15.29
N ARG A 390 10.25 -8.10 14.32
CA ARG A 390 10.40 -7.63 12.93
C ARG A 390 9.06 -7.21 12.35
N VAL A 391 9.05 -6.11 11.61
CA VAL A 391 7.88 -5.68 10.82
C VAL A 391 7.95 -6.36 9.46
N TYR A 392 7.03 -7.27 9.20
CA TYR A 392 6.95 -7.99 7.92
C TYR A 392 6.00 -7.34 6.94
N ASP A 393 4.98 -6.67 7.48
CA ASP A 393 3.88 -6.14 6.69
C ASP A 393 3.49 -4.77 7.25
N VAL A 394 3.29 -3.84 6.33
CA VAL A 394 2.58 -2.58 6.59
C VAL A 394 1.53 -2.43 5.51
N SER A 395 0.31 -2.10 5.92
CA SER A 395 -0.80 -1.92 4.99
C SER A 395 -1.62 -0.71 5.41
N SER A 396 -2.07 0.05 4.42
CA SER A 396 -3.08 1.08 4.57
C SER A 396 -4.39 0.48 5.07
N ALA A 397 -4.99 1.11 6.06
CA ALA A 397 -6.36 0.86 6.47
C ALA A 397 -7.21 2.11 6.17
N PRO A 398 -8.52 1.92 5.93
CA PRO A 398 -9.48 3.01 6.04
C PRO A 398 -9.44 3.67 7.42
N ASP A 399 -10.26 4.70 7.60
CA ASP A 399 -10.48 5.33 8.90
C ASP A 399 -11.14 4.34 9.89
N LEU A 400 -10.37 3.87 10.86
CA LEU A 400 -10.78 2.95 11.92
C LEU A 400 -11.17 3.67 13.21
N ASN A 401 -10.76 4.93 13.39
CA ASN A 401 -10.91 5.68 14.63
C ASN A 401 -11.99 6.79 14.57
N GLY A 402 -12.49 7.08 13.36
CA GLY A 402 -13.51 8.07 13.06
C GLY A 402 -13.00 9.50 12.93
N ASP A 403 -11.72 9.70 12.65
CA ASP A 403 -11.12 11.03 12.45
C ASP A 403 -11.11 11.49 10.99
N HIS A 404 -11.52 10.61 10.07
CA HIS A 404 -11.60 10.79 8.63
C HIS A 404 -10.26 10.81 7.89
N LEU A 405 -9.23 10.26 8.50
CA LEU A 405 -7.91 10.00 7.92
C LEU A 405 -7.71 8.48 7.85
N PRO A 406 -6.92 7.96 6.90
CA PRO A 406 -6.63 6.53 6.86
C PRO A 406 -5.70 6.14 8.02
N ASP A 407 -5.82 4.89 8.45
CA ASP A 407 -5.01 4.29 9.50
C ASP A 407 -3.97 3.33 8.92
N ILE A 408 -3.11 2.76 9.76
CA ILE A 408 -2.02 1.87 9.33
C ILE A 408 -2.04 0.57 10.13
N LEU A 409 -2.06 -0.55 9.41
CA LEU A 409 -1.88 -1.90 9.94
C LEU A 409 -0.41 -2.28 9.94
N VAL A 410 0.05 -2.93 11.00
CA VAL A 410 1.43 -3.40 11.13
C VAL A 410 1.45 -4.85 11.59
N GLY A 411 1.96 -5.72 10.72
CA GLY A 411 2.20 -7.14 10.99
C GLY A 411 3.59 -7.40 11.56
N LEU A 412 3.65 -8.02 12.74
CA LEU A 412 4.89 -8.39 13.42
C LEU A 412 5.14 -9.89 13.35
N GLN A 413 6.39 -10.26 13.13
CA GLN A 413 6.85 -11.65 13.23
C GLN A 413 6.89 -12.12 14.70
N ASP A 414 6.54 -13.37 14.98
CA ASP A 414 6.72 -13.97 16.31
C ASP A 414 8.10 -14.64 16.43
N HIS A 415 9.03 -14.08 17.22
CA HIS A 415 10.26 -14.78 17.67
C HIS A 415 10.20 -15.23 19.14
N GLY A 416 9.02 -15.18 19.75
CA GLY A 416 8.76 -15.58 21.12
C GLY A 416 9.06 -14.50 22.17
N TYR A 417 9.20 -13.23 21.77
CA TYR A 417 9.45 -12.12 22.70
C TYR A 417 8.26 -11.15 22.85
N ALA A 418 7.32 -11.10 21.91
CA ALA A 418 6.16 -10.20 21.95
C ALA A 418 4.84 -10.92 22.30
N PRO A 419 3.93 -10.25 23.02
CA PRO A 419 2.57 -10.74 23.24
C PRO A 419 1.58 -10.25 22.17
N THR A 420 2.05 -9.57 21.12
CA THR A 420 1.24 -8.86 20.12
C THR A 420 1.87 -9.08 18.75
N HIS A 421 1.03 -9.34 17.75
CA HIS A 421 1.48 -9.63 16.38
C HIS A 421 0.82 -8.76 15.31
N LEU A 422 -0.31 -8.14 15.63
CA LEU A 422 -0.98 -7.16 14.77
C LEU A 422 -1.23 -5.87 15.56
N LEU A 423 -0.97 -4.74 14.95
CA LEU A 423 -1.21 -3.41 15.51
C LEU A 423 -1.97 -2.57 14.49
N ALA A 424 -2.91 -1.75 14.97
CA ALA A 424 -3.45 -0.63 14.21
C ALA A 424 -2.98 0.68 14.83
N PHE A 425 -2.46 1.56 13.97
CA PHE A 425 -2.03 2.90 14.33
C PHE A 425 -2.92 3.92 13.64
N ASP A 426 -3.17 5.01 14.35
CA ASP A 426 -3.64 6.25 13.74
C ASP A 426 -2.63 6.68 12.67
N GLY A 427 -3.13 7.04 11.49
CA GLY A 427 -2.32 7.65 10.44
C GLY A 427 -1.69 8.95 10.90
N ASP A 428 -2.47 9.80 11.59
CA ASP A 428 -1.98 11.04 12.16
C ASP A 428 -1.23 10.77 13.48
N ALA A 429 -0.28 11.64 13.81
CA ALA A 429 0.38 11.63 15.10
C ALA A 429 -0.39 12.43 16.18
N LEU A 430 -1.52 13.03 15.81
CA LEU A 430 -2.32 13.90 16.67
C LEU A 430 -3.63 13.20 17.08
N PRO A 431 -4.05 13.31 18.35
CA PRO A 431 -5.31 12.72 18.77
C PRO A 431 -6.48 13.41 18.07
N THR A 432 -7.50 12.61 17.71
CA THR A 432 -8.73 13.07 17.06
C THR A 432 -9.26 14.36 17.72
N PRO A 433 -9.22 15.52 17.03
CA PRO A 433 -9.63 16.79 17.60
C PRO A 433 -11.17 16.89 17.70
N GLU A 434 -11.70 17.90 18.42
CA GLU A 434 -13.16 18.17 18.42
C GLU A 434 -13.68 18.50 17.00
N ILE A 435 -12.80 19.07 16.16
CA ILE A 435 -13.08 19.43 14.78
C ILE A 435 -11.87 19.01 13.93
N THR A 436 -12.03 18.04 13.04
CA THR A 436 -11.03 17.73 11.99
C THR A 436 -11.16 18.72 10.84
N LEU A 437 -10.04 19.22 10.33
CA LEU A 437 -9.92 20.00 9.11
C LEU A 437 -9.15 19.19 8.06
N LEU A 438 -9.71 19.06 6.86
CA LEU A 438 -9.02 18.48 5.70
C LEU A 438 -8.90 19.54 4.59
N LEU A 439 -7.78 19.51 3.88
CA LEU A 439 -7.49 20.37 2.73
C LEU A 439 -7.14 19.52 1.52
N ALA A 440 -7.80 19.75 0.40
CA ALA A 440 -7.46 19.11 -0.88
C ALA A 440 -7.24 20.21 -1.94
N PRO A 441 -5.99 20.56 -2.28
CA PRO A 441 -5.70 21.53 -3.33
C PRO A 441 -6.09 20.99 -4.71
N ASP A 442 -6.64 21.84 -5.58
CA ASP A 442 -6.98 21.44 -6.95
C ASP A 442 -5.71 21.36 -7.84
N GLN A 443 -4.67 22.11 -7.48
CA GLN A 443 -3.35 22.14 -8.13
C GLN A 443 -2.32 22.68 -7.15
N ARG A 444 -1.07 22.21 -7.25
CA ARG A 444 0.03 22.62 -6.37
C ARG A 444 1.12 23.42 -7.10
N GLN A 445 1.07 23.52 -8.42
CA GLN A 445 1.92 24.42 -9.21
C GLN A 445 1.09 25.50 -9.90
N LEU A 446 1.48 26.76 -9.76
CA LEU A 446 0.71 27.93 -10.21
C LEU A 446 1.60 28.96 -10.91
N LEU A 447 1.02 29.69 -11.86
CA LEU A 447 1.63 30.87 -12.48
C LEU A 447 1.17 32.17 -11.79
N PRO A 448 1.99 33.25 -11.84
CA PRO A 448 1.57 34.58 -11.40
C PRO A 448 0.23 35.03 -12.02
N GLY A 449 -0.75 35.34 -11.18
CA GLY A 449 -2.09 35.75 -11.60
C GLY A 449 -3.11 34.61 -11.71
N GLU A 450 -2.71 33.35 -11.54
CA GLU A 450 -3.63 32.22 -11.49
C GLU A 450 -4.39 32.14 -10.16
N THR A 451 -5.39 31.27 -10.12
CA THR A 451 -6.23 31.07 -8.94
C THR A 451 -5.80 29.80 -8.22
N LEU A 452 -5.33 29.96 -6.99
CA LEU A 452 -5.24 28.83 -6.07
C LEU A 452 -6.67 28.50 -5.62
N SER A 453 -7.09 27.28 -5.88
CA SER A 453 -8.39 26.73 -5.51
C SER A 453 -8.18 25.42 -4.77
N TYR A 454 -8.95 25.20 -3.72
CA TYR A 454 -8.85 24.02 -2.88
C TYR A 454 -10.18 23.74 -2.19
N ARG A 455 -10.42 22.49 -1.82
CA ARG A 455 -11.56 22.08 -0.99
C ARG A 455 -11.13 22.09 0.47
N ALA A 456 -11.88 22.82 1.31
CA ALA A 456 -11.77 22.71 2.76
C ALA A 456 -12.98 21.94 3.29
N THR A 457 -12.72 20.87 4.03
CA THR A 457 -13.74 20.07 4.70
C THR A 457 -13.52 20.12 6.20
N VAL A 458 -14.58 20.34 6.96
CA VAL A 458 -14.54 20.31 8.43
C VAL A 458 -15.58 19.34 8.95
N TYR A 459 -15.19 18.58 9.98
CA TYR A 459 -16.03 17.60 10.66
C TYR A 459 -16.22 17.98 12.11
N ASN A 460 -17.36 17.59 12.70
CA ASN A 460 -17.58 17.70 14.13
C ASN A 460 -17.57 16.30 14.72
N ASN A 461 -16.47 15.94 15.37
CA ASN A 461 -16.25 14.59 15.92
C ASN A 461 -16.96 14.41 17.27
N THR A 462 -17.81 15.36 17.66
CA THR A 462 -18.52 15.35 18.94
C THR A 462 -20.02 15.11 18.77
N GLN A 463 -20.63 14.62 19.84
CA GLN A 463 -22.08 14.46 19.97
C GLN A 463 -22.80 15.78 20.32
N THR A 464 -22.12 16.93 20.20
CA THR A 464 -22.65 18.24 20.57
C THR A 464 -22.50 19.25 19.44
N GLN A 465 -23.39 20.23 19.36
CA GLN A 465 -23.26 21.31 18.39
C GLN A 465 -22.07 22.20 18.76
N LEU A 466 -21.21 22.51 17.78
CA LEU A 466 -20.05 23.38 17.94
C LEU A 466 -20.23 24.68 17.14
N SER A 467 -19.73 25.79 17.69
CA SER A 467 -19.57 27.05 16.97
C SER A 467 -18.09 27.23 16.64
N ALA A 468 -17.77 27.41 15.37
CA ALA A 468 -16.41 27.40 14.89
C ALA A 468 -16.08 28.60 13.98
N TRP A 469 -14.80 28.87 13.84
CA TRP A 469 -14.25 29.79 12.85
C TRP A 469 -13.19 29.10 11.99
N TYR A 470 -13.03 29.55 10.75
CA TYR A 470 -11.99 29.14 9.81
C TYR A 470 -11.22 30.36 9.33
N VAL A 471 -9.89 30.26 9.27
CA VAL A 471 -9.01 31.28 8.67
C VAL A 471 -7.86 30.60 7.93
N ALA A 472 -7.40 31.21 6.85
CA ALA A 472 -6.20 30.75 6.15
C ALA A 472 -5.20 31.88 5.91
N GLU A 473 -3.93 31.54 6.00
CA GLU A 473 -2.75 32.37 5.74
C GLU A 473 -1.78 31.60 4.84
N VAL A 474 -0.79 32.29 4.29
CA VAL A 474 0.23 31.69 3.44
C VAL A 474 1.60 32.02 4.02
N GLU A 475 2.46 31.03 4.13
CA GLU A 475 3.89 31.24 4.35
C GLU A 475 4.59 31.46 3.01
N LEU A 476 5.27 32.60 2.87
CA LEU A 476 6.02 32.96 1.68
C LEU A 476 7.33 32.15 1.57
N PRO A 477 8.00 32.08 0.40
CA PRO A 477 9.28 31.37 0.23
C PRO A 477 10.43 31.82 1.15
N ASN A 478 10.27 32.95 1.83
CA ASN A 478 11.24 33.46 2.81
C ASN A 478 10.85 33.13 4.26
N GLY A 479 9.83 32.29 4.48
CA GLY A 479 9.30 31.88 5.78
C GLY A 479 8.40 32.92 6.47
N ASN A 480 8.13 34.08 5.86
CA ASN A 480 7.26 35.07 6.48
C ASN A 480 5.78 34.76 6.21
N PRO A 481 4.89 34.87 7.22
CA PRO A 481 3.46 34.71 7.01
C PRO A 481 2.86 35.92 6.26
N TYR A 482 1.85 35.65 5.45
CA TYR A 482 1.04 36.61 4.70
C TYR A 482 -0.43 36.20 4.80
N GLY A 483 -1.29 37.09 5.31
CA GLY A 483 -2.70 36.78 5.43
C GLY A 483 -3.47 37.68 6.40
N PRO A 484 -4.74 37.36 6.67
CA PRO A 484 -5.46 36.21 6.13
C PRO A 484 -5.73 36.34 4.63
N VAL A 485 -5.57 35.25 3.88
CA VAL A 485 -5.94 35.17 2.46
C VAL A 485 -7.40 34.73 2.29
N VAL A 486 -7.92 33.96 3.26
CA VAL A 486 -9.34 33.61 3.38
C VAL A 486 -9.78 33.75 4.85
N GLY A 487 -10.99 34.28 5.06
CA GLY A 487 -11.59 34.41 6.39
C GLY A 487 -11.10 35.60 7.22
N PRO A 488 -11.40 35.64 8.54
CA PRO A 488 -12.07 34.58 9.29
C PRO A 488 -13.56 34.42 8.90
N VAL A 489 -14.02 33.18 8.77
CA VAL A 489 -15.43 32.82 8.52
C VAL A 489 -15.97 32.08 9.73
N ASN A 490 -17.09 32.54 10.29
CA ASN A 490 -17.75 31.84 11.42
C ASN A 490 -18.88 30.95 10.90
N PHE A 491 -19.05 29.79 11.52
CA PHE A 491 -20.10 28.83 11.20
C PHE A 491 -20.45 27.97 12.43
N VAL A 492 -21.48 27.15 12.28
CA VAL A 492 -21.94 26.19 13.28
C VAL A 492 -21.88 24.80 12.66
N LEU A 493 -21.47 23.79 13.43
CA LEU A 493 -21.52 22.38 13.06
C LEU A 493 -22.48 21.65 14.00
N GLU A 494 -23.47 20.97 13.43
CA GLU A 494 -24.31 20.02 14.19
C GLU A 494 -23.49 18.78 14.61
N PRO A 495 -23.93 17.99 15.60
CA PRO A 495 -23.25 16.74 15.98
C PRO A 495 -22.97 15.84 14.77
N GLY A 496 -21.74 15.35 14.62
CA GLY A 496 -21.33 14.51 13.48
C GLY A 496 -21.39 15.17 12.10
N GLN A 497 -21.63 16.50 12.02
CA GLN A 497 -21.84 17.16 10.73
C GLN A 497 -20.52 17.42 10.00
N MET A 498 -20.48 17.01 8.73
CA MET A 498 -19.51 17.49 7.74
C MET A 498 -20.00 18.79 7.07
N LYS A 499 -19.08 19.76 6.88
CA LYS A 499 -19.25 20.84 5.91
C LYS A 499 -18.04 20.92 4.99
N SER A 500 -18.27 20.84 3.69
CA SER A 500 -17.25 21.02 2.67
C SER A 500 -17.53 22.25 1.80
N ARG A 501 -16.48 23.01 1.46
CA ARG A 501 -16.55 24.16 0.54
C ARG A 501 -15.28 24.29 -0.28
N THR A 502 -15.45 24.55 -1.58
CA THR A 502 -14.37 25.07 -2.43
C THR A 502 -14.09 26.53 -2.07
N LEU A 503 -12.84 26.82 -1.73
CA LEU A 503 -12.32 28.14 -1.42
C LEU A 503 -11.23 28.47 -2.43
N SER A 504 -11.09 29.75 -2.77
CA SER A 504 -10.07 30.17 -3.71
C SER A 504 -9.64 31.62 -3.53
N HIS A 505 -8.43 31.92 -3.96
CA HIS A 505 -7.93 33.28 -4.12
C HIS A 505 -6.90 33.35 -5.25
N THR A 506 -6.70 34.55 -5.79
CA THR A 506 -5.76 34.76 -6.90
C THR A 506 -4.36 35.00 -6.37
N VAL A 507 -3.36 34.35 -6.98
CA VAL A 507 -1.93 34.64 -6.79
C VAL A 507 -1.65 36.04 -7.34
N PRO A 508 -0.95 36.93 -6.62
CA PRO A 508 -0.63 38.27 -7.13
C PRO A 508 0.10 38.22 -8.49
N PRO A 509 -0.06 39.22 -9.38
CA PRO A 509 0.65 39.23 -10.68
C PRO A 509 2.18 39.32 -10.61
N THR A 510 2.73 39.70 -9.45
CA THR A 510 4.17 39.79 -9.19
C THR A 510 4.50 39.21 -7.81
N PRO A 511 4.32 37.89 -7.61
CA PRO A 511 4.65 37.23 -6.36
C PRO A 511 6.16 36.93 -6.31
N PRO A 512 6.74 36.70 -5.12
CA PRO A 512 7.98 35.91 -5.05
C PRO A 512 7.79 34.57 -5.77
N LEU A 513 8.81 34.08 -6.48
CA LEU A 513 8.77 32.74 -7.05
C LEU A 513 9.35 31.73 -6.04
N GLY A 514 8.96 30.48 -6.18
CA GLY A 514 9.38 29.38 -5.31
C GLY A 514 8.24 28.81 -4.48
N ASP A 515 8.60 28.11 -3.42
CA ASP A 515 7.67 27.28 -2.64
C ASP A 515 7.01 28.06 -1.52
N TYR A 516 5.72 27.80 -1.35
CA TYR A 516 4.84 28.39 -0.35
C TYR A 516 4.20 27.28 0.47
N ALA A 517 3.80 27.60 1.70
CA ALA A 517 2.93 26.74 2.48
C ALA A 517 1.58 27.44 2.71
N TYR A 518 0.49 26.81 2.30
CA TYR A 518 -0.86 27.27 2.61
C TYR A 518 -1.25 26.76 3.98
N LYS A 519 -1.57 27.63 4.95
CA LYS A 519 -1.89 27.24 6.33
C LYS A 519 -3.33 27.60 6.65
N ALA A 520 -4.14 26.61 7.00
CA ALA A 520 -5.53 26.80 7.39
C ALA A 520 -5.78 26.33 8.82
N LYS A 521 -6.60 27.08 9.55
CA LYS A 521 -6.88 26.82 10.97
C LYS A 521 -8.38 26.82 11.18
N VAL A 522 -8.83 25.85 11.97
CA VAL A 522 -10.20 25.80 12.49
C VAL A 522 -10.16 25.86 14.02
N GLY A 523 -11.18 26.48 14.61
CA GLY A 523 -11.15 26.72 16.04
C GLY A 523 -12.45 27.19 16.64
N ASN A 524 -12.48 27.24 17.98
CA ASN A 524 -13.60 27.73 18.76
C ASN A 524 -13.44 29.23 19.06
N PRO A 525 -14.53 30.03 18.99
CA PRO A 525 -14.47 31.44 19.35
C PRO A 525 -14.02 31.66 20.81
N PRO A 526 -13.30 32.76 21.10
CA PRO A 526 -12.91 33.78 20.14
C PRO A 526 -11.67 33.40 19.30
N ASN A 527 -10.70 32.66 19.85
CA ASN A 527 -9.38 32.50 19.22
C ASN A 527 -8.70 31.12 19.48
N THR A 528 -9.42 30.12 19.98
CA THR A 528 -8.81 28.81 20.26
C THR A 528 -8.66 28.05 18.96
N VAL A 529 -7.43 27.74 18.54
CA VAL A 529 -7.17 26.80 17.44
C VAL A 529 -7.45 25.39 17.96
N ILE A 530 -8.23 24.62 17.22
CA ILE A 530 -8.51 23.20 17.51
C ILE A 530 -7.66 22.33 16.59
N ASP A 531 -7.62 22.68 15.32
CA ASP A 531 -6.87 21.95 14.30
C ASP A 531 -6.28 22.93 13.27
N GLU A 532 -5.10 22.60 12.74
CA GLU A 532 -4.32 23.36 11.78
C GLU A 532 -3.71 22.40 10.77
N ARG A 533 -4.04 22.61 9.49
CA ARG A 533 -3.51 21.84 8.37
C ARG A 533 -2.79 22.74 7.38
N SER A 534 -1.85 22.17 6.62
CA SER A 534 -1.13 22.95 5.64
C SER A 534 -0.60 22.15 4.48
N PHE A 535 -0.87 22.61 3.25
CA PHE A 535 -0.33 21.99 2.03
C PHE A 535 0.73 22.87 1.35
N PRO A 536 1.74 22.28 0.70
CA PRO A 536 2.70 23.04 -0.11
C PRO A 536 2.10 23.41 -1.47
N PHE A 537 2.55 24.52 -2.03
CA PHE A 537 2.35 24.87 -3.43
C PHE A 537 3.48 25.76 -3.93
N SER A 538 3.75 25.76 -5.23
CA SER A 538 4.84 26.53 -5.83
C SER A 538 4.31 27.52 -6.86
N VAL A 539 4.95 28.69 -6.91
CA VAL A 539 4.70 29.67 -7.96
C VAL A 539 5.91 29.77 -8.87
N VAL A 540 5.74 29.37 -10.12
CA VAL A 540 6.80 29.24 -11.12
C VAL A 540 6.56 30.14 -12.34
N LEU A 541 7.52 30.19 -13.26
CA LEU A 541 7.34 30.82 -14.56
C LEU A 541 6.85 29.80 -15.58
N GLU A 542 6.25 30.31 -16.66
CA GLU A 542 5.80 29.46 -17.77
C GLU A 542 7.00 28.73 -18.41
N GLY A 543 6.99 27.39 -18.35
CA GLY A 543 7.99 26.52 -18.96
C GLY A 543 9.17 26.11 -18.07
N GLU A 544 9.03 26.23 -16.74
CA GLU A 544 9.91 25.57 -15.75
C GLU A 544 9.23 24.37 -15.12
#